data_AF-A0A938CAK5-F1
#
_entry.id   AF-A0A938CAK5-F1
#
_cell.length_a   1.000
_cell.length_b   1.000
_cell.length_c   1.000
_cell.angle_alpha   90.00
_cell.angle_beta   90.00
_cell.angle_gamma   90.00
#
_symmetry.space_group_name_H-M   'P 1'
#
loop_
_entity.id
_entity.type
_entity.pdbx_description
1 polymer ?
#
loop_
_entity_poly.entity_id
_entity_poly.type
_entity_poly.pdbx_seq_one_letter_code
_entity_poly.pdbx_strand_id
1 'polypeptide(L)'
;VKVTNTSDRPVQVGSHFHFFEVNKHLDFAREAAFGMHLDIPAGTAVRFEPGDTKEVALVAFGGKSEIFGLNSLTDGPTKGKAAKDAAIKRARKAGFKGA
;
A
#
# COMPACT_ATOMS: atom_id res chain seq x y z
N VAL A 1 5.68 -9.76 0.03
CA VAL A 1 5.20 -9.08 1.27
C VAL A 1 4.00 -9.85 1.81
N LYS A 2 4.04 -10.26 3.09
CA LYS A 2 2.93 -10.96 3.75
C LYS A 2 1.89 -9.95 4.25
N VAL A 3 0.63 -10.13 3.84
CA VAL A 3 -0.47 -9.18 4.09
C VAL A 3 -1.65 -9.92 4.70
N THR A 4 -2.15 -9.42 5.82
CA THR A 4 -3.30 -10.00 6.54
C THR A 4 -4.47 -9.04 6.53
N ASN A 5 -5.66 -9.48 6.10
CA ASN A 5 -6.87 -8.68 6.24
C ASN A 5 -7.47 -8.86 7.64
N THR A 6 -7.37 -7.82 8.45
CA THR A 6 -7.87 -7.84 9.84
C THR A 6 -9.26 -7.24 10.00
N SER A 7 -9.94 -6.92 8.89
CA SER A 7 -11.33 -6.45 8.91
C SER A 7 -12.32 -7.60 8.76
N ASP A 8 -13.58 -7.28 9.02
CA ASP A 8 -14.75 -8.15 8.86
C ASP A 8 -15.30 -8.18 7.43
N ARG A 9 -14.68 -7.42 6.50
CA ARG A 9 -15.14 -7.26 5.13
C ARG A 9 -14.05 -7.61 4.13
N PRO A 10 -14.42 -8.11 2.95
CA PRO A 10 -13.45 -8.38 1.91
C PRO A 10 -12.82 -7.07 1.40
N VAL A 11 -11.53 -7.13 1.10
CA VAL A 11 -10.78 -6.02 0.50
C VAL A 11 -10.17 -6.49 -0.81
N GLN A 12 -10.31 -5.67 -1.86
CA GLN A 12 -9.73 -5.95 -3.17
C GLN A 12 -8.84 -4.78 -3.59
N VAL A 13 -7.62 -5.08 -4.00
CA VAL A 13 -6.59 -4.09 -4.36
C VAL A 13 -6.21 -4.28 -5.82
N GLY A 14 -6.34 -3.21 -6.61
CA GLY A 14 -6.01 -3.20 -8.03
C GLY A 14 -4.51 -3.11 -8.30
N SER A 15 -4.11 -3.55 -9.50
CA SER A 15 -2.72 -3.60 -9.99
C SER A 15 -1.88 -2.34 -9.73
N HIS A 16 -2.42 -1.15 -9.99
CA HIS A 16 -1.68 0.13 -9.97
C HIS A 16 -2.06 1.04 -8.79
N PHE A 17 -2.71 0.50 -7.76
CA PHE A 17 -2.94 1.26 -6.54
C PHE A 17 -1.64 1.31 -5.72
N HIS A 18 -1.31 2.47 -5.14
CA HIS A 18 -0.13 2.59 -4.28
C HIS A 18 -0.29 1.70 -3.06
N PHE A 19 0.46 0.60 -3.01
CA PHE A 19 0.20 -0.48 -2.06
C PHE A 19 0.38 -0.02 -0.61
N PHE A 20 1.26 0.95 -0.38
CA PHE A 20 1.41 1.66 0.90
C PHE A 20 0.10 2.27 1.44
N GLU A 21 -0.80 2.70 0.56
CA GLU A 21 -2.01 3.47 0.90
C GLU A 21 -3.28 2.62 0.86
N VAL A 22 -3.17 1.29 0.72
CA VAL A 22 -4.34 0.41 0.73
C VAL A 22 -5.03 0.45 2.09
N ASN A 23 -6.26 -0.06 2.15
CA ASN A 23 -7.13 -0.09 3.32
C ASN A 23 -6.35 -0.28 4.63
N LYS A 24 -6.60 0.60 5.61
CA LYS A 24 -5.93 0.64 6.91
C LYS A 24 -6.01 -0.66 7.71
N HIS A 25 -6.98 -1.53 7.40
CA HIS A 25 -7.14 -2.84 8.05
C HIS A 25 -6.34 -3.97 7.41
N LEU A 26 -5.68 -3.74 6.27
CA LEU A 26 -4.65 -4.64 5.78
C LEU A 26 -3.36 -4.40 6.59
N ASP A 27 -2.91 -5.44 7.29
CA ASP A 27 -1.74 -5.42 8.15
C ASP A 27 -0.55 -6.08 7.44
N PHE A 28 0.50 -5.29 7.24
CA PHE A 28 1.74 -5.66 6.57
C PHE A 28 2.80 -4.58 6.82
N ALA A 29 4.07 -4.88 6.57
CA ALA A 29 5.17 -3.91 6.69
C ALA A 29 5.03 -2.78 5.65
N ARG A 30 4.36 -1.67 6.02
CA ARG A 30 4.03 -0.60 5.07
C ARG A 30 5.26 0.11 4.54
N GLU A 31 6.31 0.22 5.35
CA GLU A 31 7.60 0.75 4.91
C GLU A 31 8.16 0.04 3.67
N ALA A 32 7.90 -1.27 3.52
CA ALA A 32 8.36 -2.06 2.37
C ALA A 32 7.49 -1.86 1.11
N ALA A 33 6.33 -1.20 1.22
CA ALA A 33 5.40 -0.98 0.11
C ALA A 33 5.39 0.47 -0.40
N PHE A 34 6.17 1.36 0.21
CA PHE A 34 6.26 2.76 -0.19
C PHE A 34 6.86 2.90 -1.60
N GLY A 35 6.14 3.57 -2.48
CA GLY A 35 6.48 3.71 -3.90
C GLY A 35 6.21 2.47 -4.75
N MET A 36 5.44 1.49 -4.25
CA MET A 36 5.20 0.22 -4.93
C MET A 36 3.72 -0.06 -5.22
N HIS A 37 3.47 -0.91 -6.21
CA HIS A 37 2.16 -1.46 -6.55
C HIS A 37 2.25 -2.98 -6.77
N LEU A 38 1.10 -3.65 -6.94
CA LEU A 38 1.07 -5.10 -7.14
C LEU A 38 1.72 -5.47 -8.48
N ASP A 39 2.62 -6.44 -8.45
CA ASP A 39 3.24 -7.03 -9.64
C ASP A 39 2.31 -8.10 -10.23
N ILE A 40 1.25 -7.63 -10.89
CA ILE A 40 0.20 -8.43 -11.53
C ILE A 40 -0.21 -7.78 -12.85
N PRO A 41 -0.88 -8.51 -13.76
CA PRO A 41 -1.35 -7.94 -15.03
C PRO A 41 -2.18 -6.67 -14.83
N ALA A 42 -1.96 -5.67 -15.69
CA ALA A 42 -2.65 -4.40 -15.62
C ALA A 42 -4.18 -4.57 -15.68
N GLY A 43 -4.90 -3.81 -14.87
CA GLY A 43 -6.36 -3.88 -14.75
C GLY A 43 -6.89 -5.01 -13.85
N THR A 44 -6.04 -5.95 -13.43
CA THR A 44 -6.43 -7.02 -12.48
C THR A 44 -6.27 -6.58 -11.02
N ALA A 45 -6.67 -7.45 -10.08
CA ALA A 45 -6.66 -7.17 -8.65
C ALA A 45 -6.43 -8.43 -7.80
N VAL A 46 -5.92 -8.23 -6.59
CA VAL A 46 -5.83 -9.26 -5.55
C VAL A 46 -6.95 -9.03 -4.53
N ARG A 47 -7.69 -10.10 -4.21
CA ARG A 47 -8.75 -10.10 -3.20
C ARG A 47 -8.27 -10.78 -1.92
N PHE A 48 -8.56 -10.15 -0.79
CA PHE A 48 -8.31 -10.63 0.56
C PHE A 48 -9.64 -10.80 1.29
N GLU A 49 -10.00 -12.03 1.63
CA GLU A 49 -11.18 -12.30 2.46
C GLU A 49 -10.95 -11.85 3.92
N PRO A 50 -12.00 -11.69 4.74
CA PRO A 50 -11.83 -11.44 6.17
C PRO A 50 -10.95 -12.50 6.85
N GLY A 51 -9.91 -12.08 7.58
CA GLY A 51 -8.95 -12.97 8.26
C GLY A 51 -7.89 -13.61 7.34
N ASP A 52 -8.01 -13.43 6.02
CA ASP A 52 -7.12 -14.05 5.04
C ASP A 52 -5.71 -13.45 5.09
N THR A 53 -4.71 -14.29 4.85
CA THR A 53 -3.30 -13.90 4.78
C THR A 53 -2.71 -14.38 3.47
N LYS A 54 -2.21 -13.44 2.65
CA LYS A 54 -1.54 -13.76 1.38
C LYS A 54 -0.18 -13.11 1.31
N GLU A 55 0.71 -13.78 0.59
CA GLU A 55 1.95 -13.17 0.14
C GLU A 55 1.74 -12.57 -1.25
N VAL A 56 2.14 -11.31 -1.42
CA VAL A 56 2.05 -10.59 -2.70
C VAL A 56 3.42 -10.09 -3.15
N ALA A 57 3.63 -10.12 -4.46
CA ALA A 57 4.76 -9.47 -5.11
C ALA A 57 4.42 -8.00 -5.37
N LEU A 58 5.39 -7.13 -5.09
CA LEU A 58 5.28 -5.70 -5.32
C LEU A 58 6.41 -5.24 -6.24
N VAL A 59 6.11 -4.29 -7.11
CA VAL A 59 7.08 -3.64 -8.00
C VAL A 59 6.97 -2.12 -7.85
N ALA A 60 8.09 -1.42 -8.02
CA ALA A 60 8.14 0.04 -7.89
C ALA A 60 7.41 0.72 -9.06
N PHE A 61 6.74 1.84 -8.78
CA PHE A 61 6.19 2.67 -9.86
C PHE A 61 7.30 3.24 -10.75
N GLY A 62 7.09 3.15 -12.07
CA GLY A 62 7.92 3.82 -13.06
C GLY A 62 7.68 5.33 -13.16
N GLY A 63 8.15 5.93 -14.26
CA GLY A 63 7.99 7.35 -14.54
C GLY A 63 8.70 8.25 -13.52
N LYS A 64 8.04 9.36 -13.14
CA LYS A 64 8.56 10.30 -12.14
C LYS A 64 8.51 9.74 -10.71
N SER A 65 7.81 8.63 -10.48
CA SER A 65 7.57 8.05 -9.15
C SER A 65 6.92 9.06 -8.20
N GLU A 66 5.95 9.82 -8.69
CA GLU A 66 5.14 10.78 -7.92
C GLU A 66 3.72 10.24 -7.79
N ILE A 67 3.16 10.27 -6.58
CA ILE A 67 1.85 9.71 -6.26
C ILE A 67 1.01 10.77 -5.57
N PHE A 68 -0.19 11.01 -6.12
CA PHE A 68 -1.14 12.03 -5.65
C PHE A 68 -2.53 11.41 -5.47
N GLY A 69 -3.28 11.90 -4.47
CA GLY A 69 -4.65 11.45 -4.19
C GLY A 69 -4.66 10.23 -3.25
N LEU A 70 -5.42 9.18 -3.60
CA LEU A 70 -5.57 7.95 -2.81
C LEU A 70 -6.02 8.22 -1.36
N ASN A 71 -5.18 7.97 -0.36
CA ASN A 71 -5.45 8.31 1.04
C ASN A 71 -4.66 9.53 1.51
N SER A 72 -4.07 10.29 0.58
CA SER A 72 -3.29 11.50 0.83
C SER A 72 -2.14 11.29 1.82
N LEU A 73 -1.57 10.07 1.85
CA LEU A 73 -0.44 9.77 2.73
C LEU A 73 0.87 10.24 2.09
N THR A 74 0.98 10.13 0.78
CA THR A 74 2.19 10.48 0.02
C THR A 74 2.12 11.91 -0.52
N ASP A 75 1.15 12.17 -1.41
CA ASP A 75 0.94 13.45 -2.12
C ASP A 75 2.23 14.10 -2.61
N GLY A 76 3.03 13.34 -3.36
CA GLY A 76 4.31 13.79 -3.88
C GLY A 76 5.26 12.67 -4.30
N PRO A 77 6.57 12.94 -4.36
CA PRO A 77 7.56 11.96 -4.80
C PRO A 77 7.71 10.82 -3.78
N THR A 78 7.95 9.62 -4.30
CA THR A 78 8.24 8.41 -3.50
C THR A 78 9.73 8.09 -3.42
N LYS A 79 10.56 8.91 -4.05
CA LYS A 79 12.02 8.82 -3.96
C LYS A 79 12.52 9.60 -2.76
N GLY A 80 13.43 8.98 -2.00
CA GLY A 80 14.13 9.62 -0.89
C GLY A 80 13.53 9.34 0.47
N LYS A 81 14.41 9.29 1.47
CA LYS A 81 14.09 8.90 2.85
C LYS A 81 13.11 9.87 3.52
N ALA A 82 13.27 11.17 3.30
CA ALA A 82 12.41 12.19 3.93
C ALA A 82 10.93 12.04 3.53
N ALA A 83 10.65 11.76 2.25
CA ALA A 83 9.28 11.54 1.77
C ALA A 83 8.66 10.28 2.41
N LYS A 84 9.41 9.18 2.44
CA LYS A 84 9.00 7.92 3.09
C LYS A 84 8.71 8.12 4.58
N ASP A 85 9.62 8.75 5.31
CA ASP A 85 9.48 8.99 6.76
C ASP A 85 8.24 9.85 7.07
N ALA A 86 7.99 10.90 6.27
CA ALA A 86 6.81 11.75 6.41
C ALA A 86 5.51 10.99 6.14
N ALA A 87 5.48 10.17 5.08
CA ALA A 87 4.32 9.35 4.74
C ALA A 87 4.02 8.30 5.82
N ILE A 88 5.06 7.66 6.36
CA ILE A 88 4.94 6.70 7.48
C ILE A 88 4.39 7.37 8.73
N LYS A 89 4.88 8.57 9.06
CA LYS A 89 4.35 9.34 10.20
C LYS A 89 2.85 9.63 10.04
N ARG A 90 2.40 10.00 8.82
CA ARG A 90 0.97 10.22 8.52
C ARG A 90 0.18 8.92 8.63
N ALA A 91 0.69 7.82 8.06
CA ALA A 91 0.05 6.50 8.12
C ALA A 91 -0.16 6.02 9.56
N ARG A 92 0.88 6.14 10.41
CA ARG A 92 0.80 5.85 11.86
C ARG A 92 -0.28 6.69 12.54
N LYS A 93 -0.27 8.00 12.31
CA LYS A 93 -1.25 8.93 12.88
C LYS A 93 -2.69 8.60 12.45
N ALA A 94 -2.88 8.17 11.21
CA ALA A 94 -4.19 7.83 10.66
C ALA A 94 -4.64 6.37 10.95
N GLY A 95 -3.83 5.59 11.67
CA GLY A 95 -4.18 4.23 12.09
C GLY A 95 -4.10 3.18 10.99
N PHE A 96 -3.22 3.36 10.01
CA PHE A 96 -2.91 2.34 9.01
C PHE A 96 -2.04 1.26 9.65
N LYS A 97 -2.54 0.01 9.71
CA LYS A 97 -1.84 -1.10 10.36
C LYS A 97 -0.50 -1.41 9.69
N GLY A 98 0.51 -1.71 10.51
CA GLY A 98 1.88 -2.03 10.06
C GLY A 98 2.70 -0.83 9.54
N ALA A 99 2.24 0.39 9.80
CA ALA A 99 2.99 1.64 9.56
C ALA A 99 4.04 1.93 10.62
#